data_AF-A0A968HJA2-F1
#
_entry.id   AF-A0A968HJA2-F1
#
_cell.length_a   1.000
_cell.length_b   1.000
_cell.length_c   1.000
_cell.angle_alpha   90.00
_cell.angle_beta   90.00
_cell.angle_gamma   90.00
#
_symmetry.space_group_name_H-M   'P 1'
#
loop_
_entity.id
_entity.type
_entity.pdbx_description
1 polymer ?
#
loop_
_entity_poly.entity_id
_entity_poly.type
_entity_poly.pdbx_seq_one_letter_code
_entity_poly.pdbx_strand_id
1 'polypeptide(L)' 'MKRTDYLIMLGIAAAAGAAVGMLTDRKYPAKGGLLGAAAAVVAGSVAAGVYHYRETNRIPYYSSASSLYEDLDLI' A
#
# COMPACT_ATOMS: atom_id res chain seq x y z
N MET A 1 2.15 -5.21 9.85
CA MET A 1 3.41 -5.16 9.05
C MET A 1 4.55 -4.68 9.94
N LYS A 2 5.76 -5.25 9.82
CA LYS A 2 6.91 -4.75 10.59
C LYS A 2 7.47 -3.49 9.92
N ARG A 3 8.06 -2.58 10.70
CA ARG A 3 8.60 -1.29 10.21
C ARG A 3 9.63 -1.48 9.08
N THR A 4 10.37 -2.59 9.12
CA THR A 4 11.37 -2.98 8.12
C THR A 4 10.74 -3.30 6.76
N ASP A 5 9.57 -3.95 6.74
CA ASP A 5 8.88 -4.32 5.50
C ASP A 5 8.43 -3.07 4.72
N TYR A 6 8.02 -2.03 5.46
CA TYR A 6 7.66 -0.73 4.92
C TYR A 6 8.84 -0.03 4.24
N LEU A 7 10.02 -0.06 4.86
CA LEU A 7 11.23 0.54 4.29
C LEU A 7 11.68 -0.20 3.02
N ILE A 8 11.57 -1.53 3.01
CA ILE A 8 11.90 -2.35 1.83
C ILE A 8 10.94 -2.03 0.68
N MET A 9 9.63 -1.99 0.93
CA MET A 9 8.64 -1.61 -0.10
C MET A 9 8.88 -0.21 -0.65
N LEU A 10 9.17 0.75 0.22
CA LEU A 10 9.39 2.14 -0.17
C LEU A 10 10.70 2.29 -0.97
N GLY A 11 11.74 1.54 -0.61
CA GLY A 11 12.98 1.45 -1.38
C GLY A 11 12.79 0.85 -2.78
N ILE A 12 12.00 -0.23 -2.89
CA ILE A 12 11.66 -0.85 -4.20
C ILE A 12 10.83 0.12 -5.04
N ALA A 13 9.85 0.79 -4.45
CA ALA A 13 9.04 1.81 -5.15
C ALA A 13 9.93 2.95 -5.66
N ALA A 14 10.84 3.46 -4.84
CA ALA A 14 11.78 4.51 -5.25
C ALA A 14 12.69 4.06 -6.40
N ALA A 15 13.23 2.83 -6.34
CA ALA A 15 14.09 2.28 -7.40
C ALA A 15 13.32 2.06 -8.71
N ALA A 16 12.09 1.54 -8.64
CA ALA A 16 11.23 1.34 -9.81
C ALA A 16 10.83 2.69 -10.45
N GLY A 17 10.46 3.66 -9.62
CA GLY A 17 10.20 5.03 -10.05
C GLY A 17 11.40 5.67 -10.71
N ALA A 18 12.60 5.49 -10.15
CA ALA A 18 13.84 5.99 -10.73
C ALA A 18 14.12 5.38 -12.10
N ALA A 19 13.96 4.07 -12.25
CA ALA A 19 14.17 3.39 -13.53
C ALA A 19 13.19 3.89 -14.61
N VAL A 20 11.91 4.03 -14.27
CA VAL A 20 10.89 4.58 -15.19
C VAL A 20 11.18 6.04 -15.53
N GLY A 21 11.58 6.84 -14.54
CA GLY A 21 11.97 8.23 -14.72
C GLY A 21 13.20 8.42 -15.61
N MET A 22 14.20 7.54 -15.48
CA MET A 22 15.39 7.52 -16.35
C MET A 22 15.03 7.12 -17.79
N LEU A 23 14.09 6.18 -17.97
CA LEU A 23 13.66 5.72 -19.28
C LEU A 23 12.80 6.76 -20.03
N THR A 24 12.01 7.53 -19.28
CA THR A 24 11.14 8.57 -19.84
C THR A 24 11.92 9.83 -20.22
N ASP A 25 12.89 10.25 -19.41
CA ASP A 25 13.72 11.41 -19.70
C ASP A 25 15.15 11.01 -20.08
N ARG A 26 15.29 10.39 -21.28
CA ARG A 26 16.58 9.91 -21.81
C ARG A 26 17.63 11.01 -21.99
N LYS A 27 17.20 12.27 -22.12
CA LYS A 27 18.10 13.41 -22.33
C LYS A 27 18.83 13.79 -21.04
N TYR A 28 18.18 13.60 -19.88
CA TYR A 28 18.75 13.87 -18.56
C TYR A 28 18.36 12.76 -17.56
N PRO A 29 18.95 11.56 -17.69
CA PRO A 29 18.54 10.40 -16.91
C PRO A 29 18.67 10.61 -15.40
N ALA A 30 19.68 11.34 -14.93
CA ALA A 30 19.82 11.65 -13.51
C ALA A 30 18.65 12.49 -12.95
N LYS A 31 18.16 13.47 -13.73
CA LYS A 31 16.99 14.28 -13.34
C LYS A 31 15.71 13.46 -13.43
N GLY A 32 15.51 12.75 -14.53
CA GLY A 32 14.35 11.88 -14.73
C GLY A 32 14.25 10.83 -13.62
N GLY A 33 15.36 10.19 -13.27
CA GLY A 33 15.42 9.21 -12.19
C GLY A 33 15.11 9.79 -10.81
N LEU A 34 15.64 10.97 -10.48
CA LEU A 34 15.32 11.61 -9.20
C LEU A 34 13.83 11.98 -9.11
N LEU A 35 13.27 12.52 -10.18
CA LEU A 35 11.85 12.90 -10.25
C LEU A 35 10.95 11.66 -10.16
N GLY A 36 11.30 10.60 -10.88
CA GLY A 36 10.58 9.33 -10.87
C GLY A 36 10.64 8.64 -9.52
N ALA A 37 11.79 8.65 -8.85
CA ALA A 37 11.93 8.14 -7.48
C ALA A 37 11.01 8.89 -6.51
N ALA A 38 11.03 10.22 -6.55
CA ALA A 38 10.19 11.06 -5.71
C ALA A 38 8.69 10.80 -5.96
N ALA A 39 8.28 10.72 -7.23
CA ALA A 39 6.91 10.40 -7.61
C ALA A 39 6.47 9.03 -7.10
N ALA A 40 7.32 8.02 -7.20
CA ALA A 40 6.99 6.67 -6.74
C ALA A 40 6.94 6.54 -5.21
N VAL A 41 7.76 7.29 -4.47
CA VAL A 41 7.67 7.35 -3.00
C VAL A 41 6.35 7.97 -2.56
N VAL A 42 5.92 9.06 -3.21
CA VAL A 42 4.63 9.70 -2.91
C VAL A 42 3.48 8.74 -3.24
N ALA A 43 3.47 8.17 -4.45
CA ALA A 43 2.45 7.23 -4.87
C ALA A 43 2.38 5.98 -3.97
N GLY A 44 3.54 5.41 -3.61
CA GLY A 44 3.63 4.28 -2.70
C GLY A 44 3.14 4.59 -1.29
N SER A 45 3.43 5.80 -0.77
CA SER A 45 2.95 6.25 0.53
C SER A 45 1.43 6.43 0.56
N VAL A 46 0.86 7.01 -0.50
CA VAL A 46 -0.60 7.13 -0.65
C VAL A 46 -1.25 5.75 -0.75
N ALA A 47 -0.71 4.85 -1.57
CA ALA A 47 -1.23 3.49 -1.72
C ALA A 47 -1.21 2.73 -0.38
N ALA A 48 -0.12 2.85 0.38
CA ALA A 48 -0.01 2.24 1.70
C ALA A 48 -1.01 2.83 2.70
N GLY A 49 -1.20 4.15 2.69
CA GLY A 49 -2.22 4.82 3.51
C GLY A 49 -3.64 4.39 3.18
N VAL A 50 -3.97 4.26 1.89
CA VAL A 50 -5.29 3.77 1.43
C VAL A 50 -5.49 2.31 1.84
N TYR A 51 -4.47 1.45 1.70
CA TYR A 51 -4.54 0.06 2.16
C TYR A 51 -4.79 -0.03 3.67
N HIS A 52 -4.05 0.75 4.46
CA HIS A 52 -4.22 0.79 5.92
C HIS A 52 -5.62 1.31 6.31
N TYR A 53 -6.12 2.33 5.61
CA TYR A 53 -7.47 2.85 5.83
C TYR A 53 -8.53 1.80 5.48
N ARG A 54 -8.38 1.10 4.35
CA ARG A 54 -9.24 -0.03 3.96
C ARG A 54 -9.23 -1.15 4.99
N GLU A 55 -8.06 -1.50 5.52
CA GLU A 55 -7.91 -2.58 6.50
C GLU A 55 -8.50 -2.20 7.87
N THR A 56 -8.32 -0.95 8.29
CA THR A 56 -8.88 -0.41 9.56
C THR A 56 -10.40 -0.24 9.47
N ASN A 57 -10.92 0.16 8.31
CA ASN A 57 -12.37 0.29 8.05
C ASN A 57 -12.97 -0.95 7.38
N ARG A 58 -12.31 -2.11 7.47
CA ARG A 58 -13.00 -3.38 7.20
C ARG A 58 -14.09 -3.52 8.25
N ILE A 59 -15.32 -3.19 7.85
CA ILE A 59 -16.52 -3.66 8.55
C ILE A 59 -16.33 -5.17 8.66
N PRO A 60 -16.19 -5.73 9.87
CA PRO A 60 -16.09 -7.17 9.99
C PRO A 60 -17.38 -7.75 9.43
N TYR A 61 -17.27 -8.57 8.38
CA TYR A 61 -18.37 -9.34 7.81
C TYR A 61 -18.91 -10.41 8.79
N TYR A 62 -18.54 -10.33 10.07
CA TYR A 62 -19.31 -10.94 11.13
C TYR A 62 -20.37 -9.93 11.56
N SER A 63 -21.48 -9.99 10.83
CA SER A 63 -22.78 -9.73 11.42
C SER A 63 -22.87 -10.52 12.72
N SER A 64 -22.68 -9.84 13.86
CA SER A 64 -23.18 -10.28 15.16
C SER A 64 -24.72 -10.21 15.24
N ALA A 65 -25.39 -10.22 14.07
CA ALA A 65 -26.82 -10.46 13.89
C ALA A 65 -27.05 -11.70 13.00
N SER A 66 -26.21 -12.72 13.12
CA SER A 66 -26.56 -14.06 12.66
C SER A 66 -27.54 -14.66 13.67
N SER A 67 -28.83 -14.70 13.33
CA SER A 67 -29.86 -15.43 14.08
C SER A 67 -29.66 -16.95 14.08
N LEU A 68 -28.48 -17.43 13.68
CA LEU A 68 -28.11 -18.84 13.57
C LEU A 68 -27.30 -19.33 14.78
N TYR A 69 -27.01 -18.44 15.75
CA TYR A 69 -26.32 -18.77 17.00
C TYR A 69 -27.18 -18.64 18.27
N GLU A 70 -28.48 -18.31 18.15
CA GLU A 70 -29.39 -18.24 19.32
C GLU A 70 -29.97 -19.61 19.76
N ASP A 71 -29.82 -20.68 18.96
CA ASP A 71 -30.50 -21.97 19.21
C ASP A 71 -29.59 -23.10 19.77
N LEU A 72 -28.34 -22.82 20.16
CA LEU A 72 -27.41 -23.87 20.62
C LEU A 72 -27.17 -23.92 22.14
N ASP A 73 -27.78 -23.03 22.93
CA ASP A 73 -27.69 -23.02 24.40
C ASP A 73 -28.97 -23.50 25.11
N LEU A 74 -29.85 -24.23 24.38
CA LEU A 74 -31.12 -24.74 24.91
C LEU A 74 -31.29 -26.26 24.70
N ILE A 75 -30.27 -27.06 25.02
CA ILE A 75 -30.43 -28.50 25.36
C ILE A 75 -29.46 -28.90 26.47
#